data_AF-A0A9D4H8C2-F1
#
_entry.id   AF-A0A9D4H8C2-F1
#
_cell.length_a   1.000
_cell.length_b   1.000
_cell.length_c   1.000
_cell.angle_alpha   90.00
_cell.angle_beta   90.00
_cell.angle_gamma   90.00
#
_symmetry.space_group_name_H-M   'P 1'
#
loop_
_entity.id
_entity.type
_entity.pdbx_description
1 polymer ?
#
loop_
_entity_poly.entity_id
_entity_poly.type
_entity_poly.pdbx_seq_one_letter_code
_entity_poly.pdbx_strand_id
1 'polypeptide(L)'
;MPIQEEDNLLPEEKKIMIKKLKEADDDAKKEAFTEMYGDQLLDLGIPNVFLMAQQNGHKLIELIVKHHIYYRISGEISQFCDGMNDVNGAWSMVTTHEDLFQRMFCYKPEMLCGDHVINLFQVNYGLQGSNDRSLEDTSIFGWELFLQAIEGNYFHKDVG
;
A
#
# COMPACT_ATOMS: atom_id res chain seq x y z
N MET A 1 -1.70 -9.23 5.76
CA MET A 1 -0.61 -8.27 6.04
C MET A 1 -1.02 -6.92 5.46
N PRO A 2 -1.56 -5.99 6.27
CA PRO A 2 -2.07 -4.72 5.73
C PRO A 2 -0.93 -3.69 5.64
N ILE A 3 -0.82 -3.06 4.48
CA ILE A 3 -0.37 -1.67 4.26
C ILE A 3 0.89 -1.27 5.05
N GLN A 4 2.04 -1.84 4.69
CA GLN A 4 3.36 -1.21 4.98
C GLN A 4 4.04 -0.69 3.70
N GLU A 5 3.44 -0.88 2.52
CA GLU A 5 4.11 -0.57 1.25
C GLU A 5 3.98 0.89 0.81
N GLU A 6 2.89 1.59 1.17
CA GLU A 6 2.68 2.98 0.73
C GLU A 6 3.69 3.96 1.36
N ASP A 7 4.07 3.73 2.63
CA ASP A 7 5.10 4.54 3.31
C ASP A 7 6.52 4.27 2.77
N ASN A 8 6.72 3.27 1.90
CA ASN A 8 8.04 2.89 1.38
C ASN A 8 8.31 3.36 -0.07
N LEU A 9 7.40 4.12 -0.66
CA LEU A 9 7.51 4.60 -2.06
C LEU A 9 8.62 5.65 -2.26
N LEU A 10 9.11 6.26 -1.18
CA LEU A 10 10.19 7.24 -1.23
C LEU A 10 11.36 6.78 -0.36
N PRO A 11 12.61 6.90 -0.84
CA PRO A 11 13.79 6.72 0.00
C PRO A 11 13.78 7.71 1.17
N GLU A 12 14.35 7.28 2.30
CA GLU A 12 14.44 8.11 3.50
C GLU A 12 15.06 9.48 3.24
N GLU A 13 16.04 9.59 2.34
CA GLU A 13 16.64 10.86 1.96
C GLU A 13 15.61 11.86 1.40
N LYS A 14 14.67 11.40 0.57
CA LYS A 14 13.61 12.25 0.00
C LYS A 14 12.53 12.58 1.04
N LYS A 15 12.24 11.67 1.97
CA LYS A 15 11.35 11.95 3.11
C LYS A 15 11.93 13.04 4.01
N ILE A 16 13.23 12.96 4.33
CA ILE A 16 13.94 13.97 5.13
C ILE A 16 13.93 15.33 4.42
N MET A 17 14.20 15.36 3.11
CA MET A 17 14.15 16.58 2.30
C MET A 17 12.75 17.22 2.36
N ILE A 18 11.68 16.45 2.12
CA ILE A 18 10.30 16.94 2.19
C ILE A 18 9.96 17.45 3.60
N LYS A 19 10.41 16.75 4.65
CA LYS A 19 10.21 17.18 6.04
C LYS A 19 10.85 18.55 6.30
N LYS A 20 12.11 18.74 5.91
CA LYS A 20 12.80 20.04 6.06
C LYS A 20 12.12 21.16 5.27
N LEU A 21 11.61 20.87 4.08
CA LEU A 21 10.85 21.84 3.31
C LEU A 21 9.55 22.25 4.01
N LYS A 22 8.86 21.30 4.66
CA LYS A 22 7.64 21.58 5.45
C LYS A 22 7.94 22.39 6.72
N GLU A 23 9.11 22.18 7.33
CA GLU A 23 9.57 22.89 8.53
C GLU A 23 10.14 24.29 8.23
N ALA A 24 10.36 24.62 6.96
CA ALA A 24 10.83 25.93 6.52
C ALA A 24 9.67 26.95 6.46
N ASP A 25 9.33 27.50 7.61
CA ASP A 25 8.27 28.50 7.82
C ASP A 25 8.71 29.95 7.50
N ASP A 26 10.00 30.26 7.65
CA ASP A 26 10.60 31.56 7.37
C ASP A 26 11.55 31.55 6.14
N ASP A 27 11.86 32.74 5.63
CA ASP A 27 12.69 32.89 4.43
C ASP A 27 14.15 32.46 4.66
N ALA A 28 14.68 32.58 5.89
CA ALA A 28 16.04 32.13 6.20
C ALA A 28 16.16 30.60 6.17
N LYS A 29 15.15 29.87 6.66
CA LYS A 29 15.07 28.41 6.57
C LYS A 29 14.87 27.93 5.13
N LYS A 30 14.13 28.69 4.31
CA LYS A 30 13.96 28.39 2.88
C LYS A 30 15.25 28.64 2.09
N GLU A 31 16.01 29.66 2.46
CA GLU A 31 17.34 29.91 1.91
C GLU A 31 18.29 28.76 2.30
N ALA A 32 18.35 28.38 3.57
CA ALA A 32 19.12 27.23 4.03
C ALA A 32 18.70 25.90 3.37
N PHE A 33 17.40 25.69 3.13
CA PHE A 33 16.91 24.54 2.37
C PHE A 33 17.43 24.57 0.92
N THR A 34 17.42 25.74 0.28
CA THR A 34 17.88 25.92 -1.09
C THR A 34 19.39 25.74 -1.21
N GLU A 35 20.17 26.23 -0.25
CA GLU A 35 21.61 25.97 -0.20
C GLU A 35 21.91 24.48 -0.03
N MET A 36 21.13 23.77 0.79
CA MET A 36 21.36 22.37 1.09
C MET A 36 20.93 21.42 -0.05
N TYR A 37 19.84 21.71 -0.75
CA TYR A 37 19.21 20.79 -1.71
C TYR A 37 19.05 21.38 -3.12
N GLY A 38 19.46 22.62 -3.35
CA GLY A 38 19.28 23.33 -4.61
C GLY A 38 19.91 22.62 -5.79
N ASP A 39 21.19 22.24 -5.68
CA ASP A 39 21.91 21.52 -6.73
C ASP A 39 21.25 20.17 -7.04
N GLN A 40 20.90 19.41 -5.99
CA GLN A 40 20.20 18.13 -6.16
C GLN A 40 18.85 18.32 -6.87
N LEU A 41 18.09 19.36 -6.55
CA LEU A 41 16.79 19.61 -7.17
C LEU A 41 16.93 20.14 -8.60
N LEU A 42 18.01 20.87 -8.89
CA LEU A 42 18.36 21.31 -10.22
C LEU A 42 18.70 20.12 -11.13
N ASP A 43 19.43 19.12 -10.62
CA ASP A 43 19.71 17.86 -11.32
C ASP A 43 18.42 17.09 -11.67
N LEU A 44 17.35 17.28 -10.89
CA LEU A 44 16.02 16.71 -11.16
C LEU A 44 15.18 17.60 -12.11
N GLY A 45 15.77 18.66 -12.67
CA GLY A 45 15.11 19.59 -13.59
C GLY A 45 14.17 20.58 -12.91
N ILE A 46 14.34 20.86 -11.61
CA ILE A 46 13.52 21.80 -10.84
C ILE A 46 14.29 23.11 -10.65
N PRO A 47 14.10 24.13 -11.51
CA PRO A 47 14.77 25.41 -11.36
C PRO A 47 14.10 26.28 -10.29
N ASN A 48 14.78 27.35 -9.88
CA ASN A 48 14.24 28.39 -8.99
C ASN A 48 13.70 27.87 -7.66
N VAL A 49 14.41 26.92 -7.03
CA VAL A 49 14.02 26.22 -5.80
C VAL A 49 13.59 27.17 -4.69
N PHE A 50 14.33 28.26 -4.46
CA PHE A 50 13.99 29.25 -3.43
C PHE A 50 12.61 29.89 -3.66
N LEU A 51 12.36 30.37 -4.88
CA LEU A 51 11.08 30.99 -5.25
C LEU A 51 9.93 29.98 -5.16
N MET A 52 10.17 28.73 -5.56
CA MET A 52 9.21 27.65 -5.44
C MET A 52 8.90 27.32 -3.97
N ALA A 53 9.92 27.24 -3.10
CA ALA A 53 9.73 27.04 -1.67
C ALA A 53 8.97 28.20 -1.00
N GLN A 54 9.22 29.44 -1.44
CA GLN A 54 8.59 30.64 -0.89
C GLN A 54 7.11 30.75 -1.28
N GLN A 55 6.80 30.52 -2.55
CA GLN A 55 5.47 30.82 -3.12
C GLN A 55 4.59 29.57 -3.26
N ASN A 56 5.19 28.40 -3.47
CA ASN A 56 4.51 27.18 -3.89
C ASN A 56 5.17 25.90 -3.33
N GLY A 57 5.49 25.89 -2.02
CA GLY A 57 6.17 24.75 -1.40
C GLY A 57 5.49 23.39 -1.64
N HIS A 58 4.15 23.35 -1.73
CA HIS A 58 3.42 22.13 -2.06
C HIS A 58 3.75 21.59 -3.47
N LYS A 59 3.89 22.47 -4.48
CA LYS A 59 4.26 22.07 -5.84
C LYS A 59 5.68 21.54 -5.89
N LEU A 60 6.57 22.11 -5.08
CA LEU A 60 7.93 21.61 -4.95
C LEU A 60 7.94 20.19 -4.37
N ILE A 61 7.12 19.91 -3.34
CA ILE A 61 6.94 18.55 -2.81
C ILE A 61 6.37 17.62 -3.89
N GLU A 62 5.32 18.03 -4.60
CA GLU A 62 4.73 17.23 -5.69
C GLU A 62 5.77 16.87 -6.75
N LEU A 63 6.59 17.83 -7.18
CA LEU A 63 7.66 17.59 -8.16
C LEU A 63 8.72 16.61 -7.64
N ILE A 64 9.14 16.73 -6.37
CA ILE A 64 10.09 15.80 -5.75
C ILE A 64 9.53 14.38 -5.77
N VAL A 65 8.27 14.21 -5.37
CA VAL A 65 7.59 12.91 -5.31
C VAL A 65 7.41 12.33 -6.72
N LYS A 66 6.86 13.12 -7.65
CA LYS A 66 6.57 12.70 -9.02
C LYS A 66 7.84 12.36 -9.79
N HIS A 67 8.92 13.10 -9.56
CA HIS A 67 10.20 12.75 -10.16
C HIS A 67 10.69 11.40 -9.68
N HIS A 68 10.63 11.14 -8.36
CA HIS A 68 11.13 9.90 -7.81
C HIS A 68 10.31 8.68 -8.24
N ILE A 69 8.99 8.78 -8.19
CA ILE A 69 8.08 7.65 -8.42
C ILE A 69 7.85 7.42 -9.91
N TYR A 70 7.78 8.48 -10.72
CA TYR A 70 7.31 8.39 -12.10
C TYR A 70 8.34 8.84 -13.13
N TYR A 71 8.87 10.07 -13.05
CA TYR A 71 9.66 10.60 -14.18
C TYR A 71 10.93 9.78 -14.46
N ARG A 72 11.58 9.24 -13.44
CA ARG A 72 12.77 8.37 -13.58
C ARG A 72 12.55 7.12 -14.42
N ILE A 73 11.32 6.63 -14.50
CA ILE A 73 10.96 5.39 -15.19
C ILE A 73 9.87 5.62 -16.25
N SER A 74 9.61 6.89 -16.58
CA SER A 74 8.47 7.25 -17.44
C SER A 74 8.63 6.72 -18.86
N GLY A 75 9.87 6.62 -19.36
CA GLY A 75 10.17 6.02 -20.65
C GLY A 75 9.88 4.52 -20.67
N GLU A 76 10.31 3.80 -19.64
CA GLU A 76 10.09 2.38 -19.46
C GLU A 76 8.60 2.06 -19.28
N ILE A 77 7.87 2.89 -18.51
CA ILE A 77 6.41 2.78 -18.39
C ILE A 77 5.76 2.99 -19.75
N SER A 78 6.12 4.04 -20.49
CA SER A 78 5.56 4.29 -21.82
C SER A 78 5.80 3.12 -22.75
N GLN A 79 7.05 2.64 -22.83
CA GLN A 79 7.43 1.51 -23.68
C GLN A 79 6.67 0.24 -23.31
N PHE A 80 6.47 -0.02 -22.01
CA PHE A 80 5.67 -1.14 -21.53
C PHE A 80 4.20 -1.02 -21.95
N CYS A 81 3.59 0.16 -21.74
CA CYS A 81 2.22 0.44 -22.14
C CYS A 81 2.02 0.31 -23.66
N ASP A 82 2.97 0.83 -24.44
CA ASP A 82 2.96 0.76 -25.90
C ASP A 82 3.09 -0.69 -26.37
N GLY A 83 4.07 -1.44 -25.87
CA GLY A 83 4.26 -2.85 -26.23
C GLY A 83 3.08 -3.75 -25.81
N MET A 84 2.40 -3.42 -24.73
CA MET A 84 1.15 -4.09 -24.38
C MET A 84 0.00 -3.73 -25.32
N ASN A 85 -0.11 -2.46 -25.73
CA ASN A 85 -1.13 -2.04 -26.69
C ASN A 85 -0.91 -2.63 -28.09
N ASP A 86 0.31 -2.96 -28.47
CA ASP A 86 0.59 -3.70 -29.71
C ASP A 86 -0.10 -5.08 -29.73
N VAL A 87 -0.38 -5.64 -28.55
CA VAL A 87 -1.18 -6.86 -28.40
C VAL A 87 -2.67 -6.50 -28.33
N ASN A 88 -3.23 -6.09 -29.47
CA ASN A 88 -4.66 -5.83 -29.65
C ASN A 88 -5.26 -4.85 -28.60
N GLY A 89 -4.50 -3.82 -28.21
CA GLY A 89 -4.94 -2.81 -27.26
C GLY A 89 -5.02 -3.29 -25.80
N ALA A 90 -4.22 -4.29 -25.41
CA ALA A 90 -4.32 -4.89 -24.08
C ALA A 90 -4.18 -3.88 -22.94
N TRP A 91 -3.26 -2.91 -23.02
CA TRP A 91 -3.13 -1.88 -21.97
C TRP A 91 -4.36 -0.97 -21.88
N SER A 92 -5.01 -0.67 -23.01
CA SER A 92 -6.27 0.07 -23.05
C SER A 92 -7.40 -0.73 -22.36
N MET A 93 -7.43 -2.05 -22.52
CA MET A 93 -8.37 -2.91 -21.79
C MET A 93 -8.09 -2.93 -20.29
N VAL A 94 -6.81 -3.03 -19.90
CA VAL A 94 -6.39 -3.03 -18.48
C VAL A 94 -6.82 -1.75 -17.79
N THR A 95 -6.61 -0.60 -18.41
CA THR A 95 -6.98 0.71 -17.84
C THR A 95 -8.49 0.95 -17.84
N THR A 96 -9.24 0.36 -18.78
CA THR A 96 -10.71 0.44 -18.80
C THR A 96 -11.36 -0.44 -17.74
N HIS A 97 -10.74 -1.57 -17.41
CA HIS A 97 -11.28 -2.60 -16.50
C HIS A 97 -10.31 -2.90 -15.35
N GLU A 98 -9.78 -1.85 -14.70
CA GLU A 98 -8.72 -1.96 -13.70
C GLU A 98 -9.06 -2.96 -12.58
N ASP A 99 -10.30 -2.97 -12.10
CA ASP A 99 -10.76 -3.81 -11.00
C ASP A 99 -10.66 -5.32 -11.32
N LEU A 100 -10.96 -5.71 -12.56
CA LEU A 100 -10.86 -7.09 -13.03
C LEU A 100 -9.40 -7.49 -13.21
N PHE A 101 -8.62 -6.64 -13.88
CA PHE A 101 -7.21 -6.90 -14.14
C PHE A 101 -6.35 -6.84 -12.88
N GLN A 102 -6.72 -6.04 -11.88
CA GLN A 102 -6.05 -6.01 -10.58
C GLN A 102 -6.11 -7.37 -9.90
N ARG A 103 -7.23 -8.10 -9.97
CA ARG A 103 -7.33 -9.45 -9.39
C ARG A 103 -6.47 -10.48 -10.14
N MET A 104 -6.26 -10.26 -11.44
CA MET A 104 -5.46 -11.14 -12.29
C MET A 104 -3.96 -10.88 -12.16
N PHE A 105 -3.55 -9.60 -12.10
CA PHE A 105 -2.14 -9.21 -12.05
C PHE A 105 -1.58 -9.08 -10.64
N CYS A 106 -2.42 -8.68 -9.69
CA CYS A 106 -2.00 -8.50 -8.31
C CYS A 106 -2.53 -9.66 -7.47
N TYR A 107 -1.62 -10.44 -6.90
CA TYR A 107 -1.97 -11.34 -5.82
C TYR A 107 -2.40 -10.51 -4.61
N LYS A 108 -3.71 -10.45 -4.37
CA LYS A 108 -4.26 -9.95 -3.11
C LYS A 108 -4.56 -11.15 -2.23
N PRO A 109 -3.68 -11.52 -1.28
CA PRO A 109 -4.01 -12.55 -0.31
C PRO A 109 -5.19 -12.04 0.50
N GLU A 110 -6.37 -12.59 0.26
CA GLU A 110 -7.47 -12.45 1.19
C GLU A 110 -7.06 -13.21 2.45
N MET A 111 -6.97 -12.49 3.56
CA MET A 111 -6.66 -13.13 4.83
C MET A 111 -7.85 -14.03 5.15
N LEU A 112 -7.65 -15.34 5.14
CA LEU A 112 -8.66 -16.29 5.56
C LEU A 112 -9.07 -15.94 6.98
N CYS A 113 -10.35 -15.61 7.17
CA CYS A 113 -10.91 -15.36 8.48
C CYS A 113 -11.64 -16.61 9.00
N GLY A 114 -11.96 -16.64 10.29
CA GLY A 114 -12.67 -17.75 10.93
C GLY A 114 -13.97 -18.07 10.20
N ASP A 115 -14.72 -17.04 9.81
CA ASP A 115 -15.95 -17.19 9.02
C ASP A 115 -15.70 -17.82 7.64
N HIS A 116 -14.60 -17.44 6.97
CA HIS A 116 -14.23 -18.08 5.70
C HIS A 116 -13.95 -19.57 5.89
N VAL A 117 -13.25 -19.95 6.96
CA VAL A 117 -12.91 -21.35 7.25
C VAL A 117 -14.16 -22.15 7.63
N ILE A 118 -15.03 -21.62 8.47
CA ILE A 118 -16.27 -22.28 8.89
C ILE A 118 -17.16 -22.56 7.68
N ASN A 119 -17.29 -21.59 6.77
CA ASN A 119 -18.10 -21.72 5.56
C ASN A 119 -17.55 -22.75 4.54
N LEU A 120 -16.32 -23.25 4.70
CA LEU A 120 -15.79 -24.35 3.89
C LEU A 120 -16.32 -25.72 4.32
N PHE A 121 -16.90 -25.85 5.52
CA PHE A 121 -17.35 -27.12 6.06
C PHE A 121 -18.87 -27.16 6.18
N GLN A 122 -19.44 -28.34 5.88
CA GLN A 122 -20.83 -28.64 6.19
C GLN A 122 -20.88 -29.52 7.43
N VAL A 123 -21.45 -29.00 8.52
CA VAL A 123 -21.60 -29.76 9.77
C VAL A 123 -22.82 -30.66 9.68
N ASN A 124 -22.59 -31.97 9.73
CA ASN A 124 -23.65 -32.97 9.77
C ASN A 124 -24.00 -33.27 11.23
N TYR A 125 -24.95 -32.53 11.76
CA TYR A 125 -25.40 -32.76 13.12
C TYR A 125 -26.27 -34.02 13.24
N GLY A 126 -26.18 -34.67 14.40
CA GLY A 126 -27.13 -35.66 14.84
C GLY A 126 -28.55 -35.10 15.03
N LEU A 127 -29.51 -36.01 15.17
CA LEU A 127 -30.92 -35.68 15.41
C LEU A 127 -31.06 -34.76 16.62
N GLN A 128 -31.97 -33.79 16.52
CA GLN A 128 -32.25 -32.87 17.62
C GLN A 128 -32.74 -33.64 18.85
N GLY A 129 -32.06 -33.44 19.98
CA GLY A 129 -32.33 -34.17 21.23
C GLY A 129 -31.59 -35.50 21.39
N SER A 130 -30.68 -35.86 20.48
CA SER A 130 -29.73 -36.94 20.74
C SER A 130 -28.77 -36.55 21.88
N ASN A 131 -28.23 -37.55 22.57
CA ASN A 131 -27.20 -37.33 23.59
C ASN A 131 -25.93 -36.70 23.00
N ASP A 132 -25.71 -36.85 21.70
CA ASP A 132 -24.52 -36.38 20.99
C ASP A 132 -24.67 -34.93 20.50
N ARG A 133 -25.90 -34.42 20.36
CA ARG A 133 -26.18 -33.10 19.80
C ARG A 133 -25.53 -31.97 20.61
N SER A 134 -25.54 -32.07 21.94
CA SER A 134 -24.92 -31.07 22.82
C SER A 134 -23.38 -31.09 22.73
N LEU A 135 -22.79 -32.27 22.52
CA LEU A 135 -21.35 -32.45 22.33
C LEU A 135 -20.89 -31.92 20.97
N GLU A 136 -21.69 -32.12 19.93
CA GLU A 136 -21.48 -31.54 18.59
C GLU A 136 -21.50 -30.00 18.65
N ASP A 137 -22.53 -29.40 19.24
CA ASP A 137 -22.66 -27.94 19.36
C ASP A 137 -21.47 -27.35 20.15
N THR A 138 -21.05 -28.01 21.23
CA THR A 138 -19.86 -27.59 22.03
C THR A 138 -18.57 -27.68 21.21
N SER A 139 -18.43 -28.72 20.38
CA SER A 139 -17.24 -28.93 19.54
C SER A 139 -17.13 -27.84 18.46
N ILE A 140 -18.23 -27.50 17.79
CA ILE A 140 -18.26 -26.43 16.79
C ILE A 140 -17.94 -25.07 17.43
N PHE A 141 -18.55 -24.76 18.57
CA PHE A 141 -18.23 -23.53 19.31
C PHE A 141 -16.76 -23.45 19.72
N GLY A 142 -16.15 -24.58 20.11
CA GLY A 142 -14.71 -24.64 20.41
C GLY A 142 -13.84 -24.31 19.20
N TRP A 143 -14.23 -24.74 18.00
CA TRP A 143 -13.55 -24.38 16.75
C TRP A 143 -13.70 -22.89 16.42
N GLU A 144 -14.88 -22.31 16.61
CA GLU A 144 -15.11 -20.87 16.41
C GLU A 144 -14.21 -20.03 17.32
N LEU A 145 -14.16 -20.37 18.61
CA LEU A 145 -13.28 -19.68 19.57
C LEU A 145 -11.80 -19.83 19.23
N PHE A 146 -11.38 -21.02 18.77
CA PHE A 146 -10.00 -21.26 18.35
C PHE A 146 -9.62 -20.39 17.14
N LEU A 147 -10.49 -20.32 16.13
CA LEU A 147 -10.27 -19.50 14.94
C LEU A 147 -10.21 -18.01 15.31
N GLN A 148 -11.14 -17.51 16.13
CA GLN A 148 -11.12 -16.13 16.65
C GLN A 148 -9.84 -15.83 17.44
N ALA A 149 -9.35 -16.80 18.22
CA ALA A 149 -8.15 -16.64 19.01
C ALA A 149 -6.88 -16.55 18.15
N ILE A 150 -6.80 -17.30 17.04
CA ILE A 150 -5.72 -17.17 16.04
C ILE A 150 -5.78 -15.79 15.36
N GLU A 151 -6.96 -15.37 14.91
CA GLU A 151 -7.14 -14.09 14.21
C GLU A 151 -6.78 -12.89 15.09
N GLY A 152 -7.17 -12.93 16.37
CA GLY A 152 -6.83 -11.89 17.33
C GLY A 152 -5.42 -11.99 17.91
N ASN A 153 -4.58 -12.91 17.44
CA ASN A 153 -3.23 -13.17 17.95
C ASN A 153 -3.17 -13.45 19.48
N TYR A 154 -4.20 -14.07 20.04
CA TYR A 154 -4.31 -14.33 21.48
C TYR A 154 -3.33 -15.42 21.97
N PHE A 155 -2.71 -16.18 21.06
CA PHE A 155 -1.72 -17.22 21.38
C PHE A 155 -0.25 -16.76 21.30
N HIS A 156 0.02 -15.50 20.93
CA HIS A 156 1.39 -15.00 20.72
C HIS A 156 1.92 -14.09 21.82
N LYS A 157 1.27 -14.01 22.99
CA LYS A 157 1.71 -13.11 24.08
C LYS A 157 2.60 -13.74 25.17
N ASP A 158 2.81 -15.05 25.17
CA ASP A 158 3.53 -15.72 26.28
C ASP A 158 4.80 -16.48 25.83
N VAL A 159 5.61 -15.89 24.95
CA VAL A 159 7.02 -16.28 24.82
C VAL A 159 7.88 -15.03 24.64
N GLY A 160 8.26 -14.44 25.77
CA GLY A 160 9.24 -13.36 25.91
C GLY A 160 9.77 -13.32 27.33
#